data_AF-A0A8S3JDG8-F1
#
_entry.id   AF-A0A8S3JDG8-F1
#
_cell.length_a   1.000
_cell.length_b   1.000
_cell.length_c   1.000
_cell.angle_alpha   90.00
_cell.angle_beta   90.00
_cell.angle_gamma   90.00
#
_symmetry.space_group_name_H-M   'P 1'
#
loop_
_entity.id
_entity.type
_entity.pdbx_description
1 polymer ?
#
loop_
_entity_poly.entity_id
_entity_poly.type
_entity_poly.pdbx_seq_one_letter_code
_entity_poly.pdbx_strand_id
1 'polypeptide(L)'
;MNFNLAKEYYQQGVNAGSPQSHYGLYFLNSAGLIPNASISKALVYLTFAAADGYHIAQMALAYRYWRSINVDHNCELALMYYQQAATYGRQI
;
A
#
# COMPACT_ATOMS: atom_id res chain seq x y z
N MET A 1 -22.28 -3.98 -0.10
CA MET A 1 -20.88 -3.93 0.35
C MET A 1 -20.74 -2.80 1.37
N ASN A 2 -20.30 -3.06 2.61
CA ASN A 2 -20.19 -2.03 3.66
C ASN A 2 -18.72 -1.66 3.88
N PHE A 3 -18.32 -0.49 3.38
CA PHE A 3 -16.92 -0.03 3.43
C PHE A 3 -16.49 0.44 4.83
N ASN A 4 -17.42 0.87 5.68
CA ASN A 4 -17.10 1.21 7.07
C ASN A 4 -16.74 -0.04 7.88
N LEU A 5 -17.49 -1.13 7.68
CA LEU A 5 -17.15 -2.40 8.29
C LEU A 5 -15.82 -2.95 7.76
N ALA A 6 -15.55 -2.83 6.44
CA ALA A 6 -14.25 -3.20 5.88
C ALA A 6 -13.10 -2.39 6.49
N LYS A 7 -13.29 -1.08 6.69
CA LYS A 7 -12.32 -0.22 7.37
C LYS A 7 -12.03 -0.72 8.79
N GLU A 8 -13.05 -1.08 9.55
CA GLU A 8 -12.88 -1.61 10.92
C GLU A 8 -12.08 -2.91 10.92
N TYR A 9 -12.40 -3.85 10.02
CA TYR A 9 -11.64 -5.10 9.89
C TYR A 9 -10.17 -4.86 9.52
N TYR A 10 -9.90 -4.01 8.53
CA TYR A 10 -8.51 -3.70 8.20
C TYR A 10 -7.81 -2.94 9.32
N GLN A 11 -8.51 -2.10 10.10
CA GLN A 11 -7.91 -1.45 11.26
C GLN A 11 -7.50 -2.47 12.34
N GLN A 12 -8.32 -3.49 12.59
CA GLN A 12 -7.96 -4.59 13.49
C GLN A 12 -6.74 -5.35 12.98
N GLY A 13 -6.70 -5.66 11.68
CA GLY A 13 -5.57 -6.33 11.06
C GLY A 13 -4.27 -5.49 11.11
N VAL A 14 -4.36 -4.18 10.94
CA VAL A 14 -3.22 -3.26 11.14
C VAL A 14 -2.72 -3.33 12.59
N ASN A 15 -3.63 -3.31 13.57
CA ASN A 15 -3.25 -3.44 14.98
C ASN A 15 -2.61 -4.81 15.30
N ALA A 16 -2.90 -5.83 14.49
CA ALA A 16 -2.29 -7.16 14.57
C ALA A 16 -1.02 -7.31 13.71
N GLY A 17 -0.54 -6.24 13.06
CA GLY A 17 0.67 -6.26 12.22
C GLY A 17 0.49 -6.87 10.83
N SER A 18 -0.73 -6.92 10.30
CA SER A 18 -1.00 -7.44 8.96
C SER A 18 -0.70 -6.41 7.87
N PRO A 19 0.27 -6.65 6.98
CA PRO A 19 0.58 -5.71 5.90
C PRO A 19 -0.47 -5.72 4.78
N GLN A 20 -1.20 -6.82 4.61
CA GLN A 20 -2.38 -6.89 3.74
C GLN A 20 -3.48 -5.94 4.23
N SER A 21 -3.61 -5.78 5.54
CA SER A 21 -4.59 -4.89 6.14
C SER A 21 -4.22 -3.42 5.96
N HIS A 22 -2.92 -3.09 6.05
CA HIS A 22 -2.42 -1.80 5.59
C HIS A 22 -2.79 -1.54 4.12
N TYR A 23 -2.58 -2.52 3.23
CA TYR A 23 -2.97 -2.38 1.83
C TYR A 23 -4.49 -2.24 1.62
N GLY A 24 -5.31 -2.91 2.44
CA GLY A 24 -6.76 -2.75 2.46
C GLY A 24 -7.20 -1.32 2.81
N LEU A 25 -6.60 -0.71 3.85
CA LEU A 25 -6.83 0.70 4.18
C LEU A 25 -6.32 1.64 3.09
N TYR A 26 -5.19 1.34 2.45
CA TYR A 26 -4.73 2.07 1.25
C TYR A 26 -5.81 2.07 0.17
N PHE A 27 -6.37 0.90 -0.17
CA PHE A 27 -7.40 0.78 -1.21
C PHE A 27 -8.64 1.61 -0.86
N LEU A 28 -9.16 1.48 0.36
CA LEU A 28 -10.34 2.23 0.79
C LEU A 28 -10.12 3.76 0.73
N ASN A 29 -8.93 4.24 1.14
CA ASN A 29 -8.60 5.66 1.07
C ASN A 29 -8.35 6.13 -0.36
N SER A 30 -7.64 5.35 -1.18
CA SER A 30 -7.31 5.73 -2.57
C SER A 30 -8.54 5.76 -3.47
N ALA A 31 -9.54 4.91 -3.20
CA ALA A 31 -10.77 4.83 -3.97
C ALA A 31 -11.89 5.75 -3.43
N GLY A 32 -11.66 6.48 -2.34
CA GLY A 32 -12.67 7.37 -1.77
C GLY A 32 -13.87 6.66 -1.14
N LEU A 33 -13.70 5.39 -0.72
CA LEU A 33 -14.82 4.51 -0.32
C LEU A 33 -15.25 4.68 1.14
N ILE A 34 -14.52 5.48 1.92
CA ILE A 34 -14.79 5.73 3.34
C ILE A 34 -14.81 7.23 3.64
N PRO A 35 -15.54 7.67 4.69
CA PRO A 35 -15.52 9.07 5.11
C PRO A 35 -14.10 9.54 5.42
N ASN A 36 -13.77 10.77 5.00
CA ASN A 36 -12.45 11.40 5.17
C ASN A 36 -11.29 10.63 4.51
N ALA A 37 -11.59 9.85 3.46
CA ALA A 37 -10.61 9.26 2.57
C ALA A 37 -9.76 10.35 1.91
N SER A 38 -8.45 10.12 1.82
CA SER A 38 -7.56 10.99 1.07
C SER A 38 -6.41 10.21 0.46
N ILE A 39 -5.89 10.72 -0.66
CA ILE A 39 -4.71 10.16 -1.32
C ILE A 39 -3.51 10.15 -0.36
N SER A 40 -3.32 11.19 0.44
CA SER A 40 -2.22 11.26 1.42
C SER A 40 -2.29 10.13 2.45
N LYS A 41 -3.47 9.85 3.02
CA LYS A 41 -3.66 8.71 3.94
C LYS A 41 -3.43 7.39 3.22
N ALA A 42 -3.90 7.28 1.98
CA ALA A 42 -3.69 6.08 1.17
C ALA A 42 -2.19 5.79 1.00
N LEU A 43 -1.39 6.81 0.63
CA LEU A 43 0.04 6.66 0.48
C LEU A 43 0.73 6.23 1.78
N VAL A 44 0.34 6.79 2.92
CA VAL A 44 0.87 6.37 4.23
C VAL A 44 0.65 4.87 4.47
N TYR A 45 -0.59 4.40 4.28
CA TYR A 45 -0.91 2.98 4.43
C TYR A 45 -0.18 2.09 3.43
N LEU A 46 -0.01 2.56 2.19
CA LEU A 46 0.73 1.84 1.17
C LEU A 46 2.21 1.70 1.52
N THR A 47 2.82 2.77 2.04
CA THR A 47 4.20 2.78 2.51
C THR A 47 4.42 1.80 3.65
N PHE A 48 3.53 1.76 4.65
CA PHE A 48 3.62 0.77 5.73
C PHE A 48 3.48 -0.67 5.20
N ALA A 49 2.50 -0.95 4.33
CA ALA A 49 2.36 -2.27 3.75
C ALA A 49 3.63 -2.73 2.99
N ALA A 50 4.27 -1.83 2.25
CA ALA A 50 5.50 -2.14 1.52
C ALA A 50 6.71 -2.34 2.44
N ALA A 51 6.82 -1.53 3.50
CA ALA A 51 7.88 -1.64 4.51
C ALA A 51 7.80 -2.98 5.26
N ASP A 52 6.60 -3.47 5.51
CA ASP A 52 6.34 -4.78 6.14
C ASP A 52 6.45 -5.97 5.15
N GLY A 53 6.97 -5.73 3.94
CA GLY A 53 7.31 -6.80 2.98
C GLY A 53 6.16 -7.25 2.07
N TYR A 54 5.01 -6.56 2.04
CA TYR A 54 3.93 -6.94 1.14
C TYR A 54 4.26 -6.59 -0.31
N HIS A 55 4.64 -7.61 -1.08
CA HIS A 55 5.11 -7.48 -2.46
C HIS A 55 4.16 -6.71 -3.40
N ILE A 56 2.84 -6.81 -3.19
CA ILE A 56 1.85 -6.04 -3.97
C ILE A 56 1.97 -4.54 -3.65
N ALA A 57 2.16 -4.16 -2.39
CA ALA A 57 2.37 -2.77 -2.00
C ALA A 57 3.70 -2.23 -2.52
N GLN A 58 4.77 -3.04 -2.47
CA GLN A 58 6.07 -2.70 -3.05
C GLN A 58 5.94 -2.43 -4.55
N MET A 59 5.29 -3.32 -5.30
CA MET A 59 5.05 -3.12 -6.73
C MET A 59 4.23 -1.84 -7.02
N ALA A 60 3.23 -1.56 -6.19
CA ALA A 60 2.41 -0.36 -6.33
C ALA A 60 3.18 0.94 -6.02
N LEU A 61 4.03 0.97 -4.99
CA LEU A 61 4.92 2.12 -4.73
C LEU A 61 5.94 2.31 -5.84
N ALA A 62 6.54 1.21 -6.31
CA ALA A 62 7.49 1.26 -7.40
C ALA A 62 6.90 1.93 -8.64
N TYR A 63 5.69 1.51 -9.03
CA TYR A 63 4.96 2.11 -10.14
C TYR A 63 4.64 3.59 -9.90
N ARG A 64 4.24 3.96 -8.67
CA ARG A 64 3.95 5.35 -8.32
C ARG A 64 5.17 6.25 -8.41
N TYR A 65 6.34 5.81 -7.93
CA TYR A 65 7.60 6.55 -8.07
C TYR A 65 8.06 6.65 -9.52
N TRP A 66 7.91 5.57 -10.31
CA TRP A 66 8.28 5.58 -11.72
C TRP A 66 7.37 6.50 -12.56
N ARG A 67 6.08 6.55 -12.27
CA ARG A 67 5.09 7.34 -13.02
C ARG A 67 4.76 8.69 -12.41
N SER A 68 5.38 9.03 -11.27
CA SER A 68 5.12 10.26 -10.53
C SER A 68 3.64 10.43 -10.13
N ILE A 69 3.01 9.34 -9.67
CA ILE A 69 1.58 9.34 -9.31
C ILE A 69 1.44 9.62 -7.81
N ASN A 70 1.16 10.88 -7.49
CA ASN A 70 1.01 11.42 -6.13
C ASN A 70 2.29 11.35 -5.28
N VAL A 71 3.43 11.08 -5.90
CA VAL A 71 4.78 11.12 -5.32
C VAL A 71 5.72 11.71 -6.35
N ASP A 72 6.84 12.27 -5.90
CA ASP A 72 7.87 12.77 -6.80
C ASP A 72 8.52 11.62 -7.58
N HIS A 73 8.92 11.92 -8.82
CA HIS A 73 9.61 10.95 -9.65
C HIS A 73 10.90 10.48 -8.98
N ASN A 74 11.09 9.17 -8.84
CA ASN A 74 12.35 8.63 -8.32
C ASN A 74 12.62 7.22 -8.87
N CYS A 75 13.52 7.13 -9.85
CA CYS A 75 13.90 5.87 -10.48
C CYS A 75 14.60 4.89 -9.53
N GLU A 76 15.42 5.40 -8.60
CA GLU A 76 16.17 4.56 -7.67
C GLU A 76 15.23 3.88 -6.66
N LEU A 77 14.30 4.65 -6.08
CA LEU A 77 13.26 4.10 -5.20
C LEU A 77 12.33 3.16 -5.97
N ALA A 78 11.95 3.50 -7.20
CA ALA A 78 11.14 2.61 -8.02
C ALA A 78 11.85 1.27 -8.27
N LEU A 79 13.11 1.29 -8.66
CA LEU A 79 13.92 0.09 -8.89
C LEU A 79 14.06 -0.73 -7.60
N MET A 80 14.36 -0.08 -6.47
CA MET A 80 14.47 -0.74 -5.17
C MET A 80 13.19 -1.52 -4.82
N TYR A 81 12.02 -0.86 -4.90
CA TYR A 81 10.75 -1.52 -4.58
C TYR A 81 10.38 -2.62 -5.60
N TYR A 82 10.69 -2.45 -6.89
CA TYR A 82 10.50 -3.52 -7.88
C TYR A 82 11.38 -4.73 -7.59
N GLN A 83 12.64 -4.52 -7.21
CA GLN A 83 13.55 -5.60 -6.82
C GLN A 83 13.03 -6.34 -5.59
N GLN A 84 12.58 -5.62 -4.56
CA GLN A 84 11.98 -6.22 -3.36
C GLN A 84 10.77 -7.09 -3.73
N ALA A 85 9.83 -6.56 -4.53
CA ALA A 85 8.66 -7.30 -4.97
C ALA A 85 9.03 -8.56 -5.78
N ALA A 86 10.04 -8.48 -6.65
CA ALA A 86 10.52 -9.62 -7.43
C ALA A 86 11.20 -10.70 -6.58
N THR A 87 11.79 -10.34 -5.42
CA THR A 87 12.43 -11.31 -4.52
C THR A 87 11.43 -12.22 -3.82
N TYR A 88 10.20 -11.76 -3.60
CA TYR A 88 9.15 -12.55 -2.96
C TYR A 88 8.88 -13.87 -3.72
N GLY A 89 8.86 -13.82 -5.06
CA GLY A 89 8.66 -15.02 -5.89
C GLY A 89 9.81 -16.04 -5.86
N ARG A 90 10.95 -15.71 -5.24
CA ARG A 90 12.07 -16.64 -5.02
C ARG A 90 12.03 -17.31 -3.65
N GLN A 91 11.09 -16.95 -2.79
CA GLN A 91 10.93 -17.49 -1.42
C GLN A 91 9.85 -18.59 -1.34
N ILE A 92 9.20 -18.91 -2.45
CA ILE A 92 8.22 -19.99 -2.63
C ILE A 92 8.84 -21.13 -3.41
#